data_AF-A0A7Y8JS36-F1
#
_entry.id   AF-A0A7Y8JS36-F1
#
_cell.length_a   1.000
_cell.length_b   1.000
_cell.length_c   1.000
_cell.angle_alpha   90.00
_cell.angle_beta   90.00
_cell.angle_gamma   90.00
#
_symmetry.space_group_name_H-M   'P 1'
#
loop_
_entity.id
_entity.type
_entity.pdbx_description
1 polymer ?
#
loop_
_entity_poly.entity_id
_entity_poly.type
_entity_poly.pdbx_seq_one_letter_code
_entity_poly.pdbx_strand_id
1 'polypeptide(L)'
;MKISRGFALSCLLTVASSPVFAAGFSLGDVANAVSGAQGGDKAAAAAPTSQTAGLLGALTSQLNVTPEQAVGGTGAMLGLAKNKLGGGDYSQLTKSVPGLDQLSGSNSLGSLGALSGMLGQSGGSKTSGLDGVLGNVKNTNDLNTAFSALGMDSGMVGQFAPVILKYLGGQGASESVLGKLASAWGTGG
;
A
#
# COMPACT_ATOMS: atom_id res chain seq x y z
N MET A 1 52.77 -17.76 6.50
CA MET A 1 53.03 -16.79 5.40
C MET A 1 51.74 -16.01 5.18
N LYS A 2 51.62 -14.74 5.64
CA LYS A 2 51.75 -13.49 4.84
C LYS A 2 51.06 -13.63 3.47
N ILE A 3 50.02 -12.86 3.15
CA ILE A 3 50.11 -11.42 2.84
C ILE A 3 48.79 -10.67 3.14
N SER A 4 48.94 -9.56 3.84
CA SER A 4 47.97 -8.46 3.96
C SER A 4 48.21 -7.42 2.86
N ARG A 5 47.12 -6.87 2.32
CA ARG A 5 47.01 -5.61 1.54
C ARG A 5 45.62 -5.06 1.93
N GLY A 6 45.41 -3.93 2.60
CA GLY A 6 46.18 -2.71 2.71
C GLY A 6 45.63 -1.65 1.77
N PHE A 7 44.48 -1.05 2.12
CA PHE A 7 43.91 0.26 1.68
C PHE A 7 42.40 0.25 2.03
N ALA A 8 41.73 1.26 2.57
CA ALA A 8 42.11 2.51 3.20
C ALA A 8 41.04 2.83 4.25
N LEU A 9 41.49 3.33 5.39
CA LEU A 9 40.71 3.95 6.44
C LEU A 9 40.29 5.34 5.96
N SER A 10 38.99 5.60 5.79
CA SER A 10 38.48 6.95 5.55
C SER A 10 37.29 7.21 6.45
N CYS A 11 37.59 7.65 7.68
CA CYS A 11 36.63 8.29 8.58
C CYS A 11 36.36 9.70 8.07
N LEU A 12 35.25 9.91 7.36
CA LEU A 12 34.71 11.24 7.12
C LEU A 12 33.69 11.56 8.20
N LEU A 13 34.17 12.16 9.29
CA LEU A 13 33.36 12.92 10.23
C LEU A 13 32.98 14.24 9.53
N THR A 14 31.75 14.32 9.03
CA THR A 14 31.10 15.60 8.72
C THR A 14 29.87 15.74 9.58
N VAL A 15 30.03 16.43 10.71
CA VAL A 15 28.94 16.97 11.53
C VAL A 15 28.40 18.22 10.85
N ALA A 16 27.11 18.24 10.50
CA ALA A 16 26.30 19.46 10.45
C ALA A 16 24.78 19.14 10.33
N SER A 17 24.04 19.54 11.37
CA SER A 17 22.64 19.99 11.38
C SER A 17 21.53 19.15 10.75
N SER A 18 20.81 18.41 11.59
CA SER A 18 19.35 18.29 11.49
C SER A 18 18.68 19.63 11.88
N PRO A 19 17.36 19.85 11.67
CA PRO A 19 16.40 19.13 10.84
C PRO A 19 15.81 20.04 9.75
N VAL A 20 15.37 19.48 8.62
CA VAL A 20 14.28 20.15 7.88
C VAL A 20 13.40 19.12 7.21
N PHE A 21 12.19 18.96 7.75
CA PHE A 21 11.03 18.62 6.95
C PHE A 21 10.81 19.79 6.00
N ALA A 22 11.47 19.76 4.83
CA ALA A 22 11.11 20.63 3.72
C ALA A 22 10.32 19.80 2.72
N ALA A 23 9.04 20.16 2.63
CA ALA A 23 8.18 19.91 1.51
C ALA A 23 8.94 20.12 0.19
N GLY A 24 9.08 19.04 -0.58
CA GLY A 24 9.67 19.06 -1.90
C GLY A 24 9.53 17.67 -2.50
N PHE A 25 8.40 17.43 -3.16
CA PHE A 25 8.22 16.29 -4.06
C PHE A 25 9.27 16.36 -5.17
N SER A 26 10.46 15.81 -4.91
CA SER A 26 11.48 15.58 -5.93
C SER A 26 11.19 14.25 -6.61
N LEU A 27 10.47 14.32 -7.74
CA LEU A 27 10.25 13.20 -8.66
C LEU A 27 11.58 12.58 -9.18
N GLY A 28 12.71 13.29 -9.01
CA GLY A 28 14.06 12.77 -9.30
C GLY A 28 14.71 11.95 -8.19
N ASP A 29 14.28 12.09 -6.93
CA ASP A 29 14.83 11.32 -5.79
C ASP A 29 14.12 9.96 -5.65
N VAL A 30 12.83 9.91 -6.00
CA VAL A 30 12.08 8.65 -6.18
C VAL A 30 12.73 7.74 -7.21
N ALA A 31 13.32 8.29 -8.28
CA ALA A 31 14.02 7.51 -9.30
C ALA A 31 15.32 6.86 -8.78
N ASN A 32 15.94 7.43 -7.72
CA ASN A 32 17.11 6.85 -7.09
C ASN A 32 16.73 5.91 -5.92
N ALA A 33 15.65 6.21 -5.21
CA ALA A 33 15.05 5.31 -4.21
C ALA A 33 14.48 4.02 -4.84
N VAL A 34 13.93 4.08 -6.06
CA VAL A 34 13.49 2.90 -6.82
C VAL A 34 14.67 2.10 -7.39
N SER A 35 15.82 2.74 -7.63
CA SER A 35 17.04 2.07 -8.10
C SER A 35 17.79 1.36 -6.96
N GLY A 36 17.63 1.81 -5.71
CA GLY A 36 18.09 1.11 -4.50
C GLY A 36 17.12 0.03 -4.00
N ALA A 37 15.86 0.04 -4.45
CA ALA A 37 14.86 -0.99 -4.16
C ALA A 37 14.93 -2.14 -5.19
N GLN A 38 16.10 -2.79 -5.29
CA GLN A 38 16.21 -4.06 -6.00
C GLN A 38 15.61 -5.18 -5.12
N GLY A 39 14.32 -5.49 -5.28
CA GLY A 39 13.83 -6.78 -4.79
C GLY A 39 12.32 -6.99 -4.62
N GLY A 40 11.61 -6.17 -3.85
CA GLY A 40 10.26 -6.56 -3.34
C GLY A 40 9.15 -5.51 -3.44
N ASP A 41 9.50 -4.26 -3.73
CA ASP A 41 8.71 -3.12 -3.25
C ASP A 41 8.07 -2.27 -4.36
N LYS A 42 7.77 -2.87 -5.52
CA LYS A 42 7.06 -2.14 -6.60
C LYS A 42 5.69 -1.62 -6.13
N ALA A 43 5.03 -2.36 -5.24
CA ALA A 43 3.78 -1.92 -4.60
C ALA A 43 4.01 -0.70 -3.70
N ALA A 44 5.13 -0.71 -2.98
CA ALA A 44 5.53 0.35 -2.08
C ALA A 44 5.89 1.64 -2.85
N ALA A 45 6.47 1.51 -4.05
CA ALA A 45 6.73 2.63 -4.96
C ALA A 45 5.45 3.29 -5.51
N ALA A 46 4.34 2.54 -5.53
CA ALA A 46 3.03 3.04 -5.93
C ALA A 46 2.23 3.64 -4.76
N ALA A 47 2.78 3.53 -3.55
CA ALA A 47 2.16 4.06 -2.35
C ALA A 47 2.44 5.58 -2.21
N PRO A 48 1.46 6.36 -1.76
CA PRO A 48 1.59 7.81 -1.60
C PRO A 48 2.48 8.20 -0.41
N THR A 49 2.67 7.33 0.58
CA THR A 49 3.44 7.60 1.81
C THR A 49 4.23 6.37 2.27
N SER A 50 5.26 6.57 3.10
CA SER A 50 6.05 5.46 3.65
C SER A 50 5.23 4.48 4.51
N GLN A 51 4.20 4.96 5.19
CA GLN A 51 3.29 4.14 5.99
C GLN A 51 2.46 3.23 5.07
N THR A 52 1.90 3.81 4.01
CA THR A 52 1.15 3.02 3.04
C THR A 52 2.04 2.09 2.21
N ALA A 53 3.29 2.50 1.95
CA ALA A 53 4.33 1.67 1.34
C ALA A 53 4.68 0.48 2.23
N GLY A 54 4.84 0.70 3.54
CA GLY A 54 5.09 -0.35 4.52
C GLY A 54 3.93 -1.34 4.64
N LEU A 55 2.68 -0.86 4.57
CA LEU A 55 1.50 -1.73 4.52
C LEU A 55 1.53 -2.63 3.27
N LEU A 56 1.73 -2.03 2.10
CA LEU A 56 1.74 -2.74 0.82
C LEU A 56 2.91 -3.72 0.72
N GLY A 57 4.10 -3.33 1.18
CA GLY A 57 5.27 -4.19 1.27
C GLY A 57 5.08 -5.35 2.25
N ALA A 58 4.40 -5.11 3.37
CA ALA A 58 4.03 -6.18 4.31
C ALA A 58 3.04 -7.15 3.66
N LEU A 59 2.04 -6.67 2.93
CA LEU A 59 1.09 -7.52 2.21
C LEU A 59 1.76 -8.36 1.12
N THR A 60 2.57 -7.74 0.25
CA THR A 60 3.29 -8.48 -0.80
C THR A 60 4.24 -9.52 -0.21
N SER A 61 4.97 -9.17 0.86
CA SER A 61 5.96 -10.06 1.48
C SER A 61 5.33 -11.16 2.31
N GLN A 62 4.27 -10.87 3.09
CA GLN A 62 3.64 -11.85 3.98
C GLN A 62 2.69 -12.78 3.26
N LEU A 63 1.98 -12.28 2.23
CA LEU A 63 0.98 -13.06 1.50
C LEU A 63 1.50 -13.59 0.16
N ASN A 64 2.76 -13.29 -0.19
CA ASN A 64 3.37 -13.63 -1.46
C ASN A 64 2.52 -13.18 -2.67
N VAL A 65 1.83 -12.05 -2.55
CA VAL A 65 0.97 -11.49 -3.61
C VAL A 65 1.76 -10.54 -4.50
N THR A 66 1.30 -10.35 -5.73
CA THR A 66 1.93 -9.40 -6.65
C THR A 66 1.67 -7.94 -6.21
N PRO A 67 2.50 -6.99 -6.66
CA PRO A 67 2.26 -5.57 -6.38
C PRO A 67 0.88 -5.06 -6.79
N GLU A 68 0.40 -5.52 -7.94
CA GLU A 68 -0.94 -5.18 -8.46
C GLU A 68 -2.04 -5.73 -7.56
N GLN A 69 -1.84 -6.95 -7.03
CA GLN A 69 -2.77 -7.59 -6.10
C GLN A 69 -2.78 -6.90 -4.74
N ALA A 70 -1.62 -6.52 -4.20
CA ALA A 70 -1.53 -5.80 -2.94
C ALA A 70 -2.21 -4.42 -3.03
N VAL A 71 -1.89 -3.63 -4.07
CA VAL A 71 -2.47 -2.29 -4.25
C VAL A 71 -3.95 -2.37 -4.57
N GLY A 72 -4.35 -3.23 -5.50
CA GLY A 72 -5.76 -3.39 -5.88
C GLY A 72 -6.60 -4.01 -4.77
N GLY A 73 -6.11 -5.04 -4.08
CA GLY A 73 -6.79 -5.69 -2.97
C GLY A 73 -6.97 -4.73 -1.79
N THR A 74 -5.90 -4.02 -1.40
CA THR A 74 -5.97 -3.00 -0.35
C THR A 74 -6.90 -1.86 -0.75
N GLY A 75 -6.87 -1.42 -2.01
CA GLY A 75 -7.77 -0.39 -2.53
C GLY A 75 -9.23 -0.81 -2.54
N ALA A 76 -9.53 -2.08 -2.83
CA ALA A 76 -10.87 -2.66 -2.75
C ALA A 76 -11.38 -2.68 -1.30
N MET A 77 -10.54 -3.18 -0.38
CA MET A 77 -10.87 -3.29 1.04
C MET A 77 -11.06 -1.91 1.67
N LEU A 78 -10.18 -0.97 1.39
CA LEU A 78 -10.31 0.42 1.83
C LEU A 78 -11.49 1.13 1.16
N GLY A 79 -11.81 0.82 -0.10
CA GLY A 79 -12.99 1.32 -0.80
C GLY A 79 -14.29 0.88 -0.12
N LEU A 80 -14.42 -0.42 0.19
CA LEU A 80 -15.54 -0.96 0.97
C LEU A 80 -15.59 -0.33 2.37
N ALA A 81 -14.44 -0.23 3.03
CA ALA A 81 -14.33 0.39 4.34
C ALA A 81 -14.85 1.83 4.30
N LYS A 82 -14.43 2.65 3.33
CA LYS A 82 -14.91 4.02 3.17
C LYS A 82 -16.43 4.08 3.04
N ASN A 83 -17.03 3.13 2.31
CA ASN A 83 -18.47 3.03 2.15
C ASN A 83 -19.19 2.54 3.43
N LYS A 84 -18.56 1.71 4.25
CA LYS A 84 -19.15 1.11 5.47
C LYS A 84 -18.95 1.93 6.75
N LEU A 85 -17.77 2.52 6.93
CA LEU A 85 -17.39 3.30 8.12
C LEU A 85 -17.94 4.73 8.10
N GLY A 86 -18.37 5.22 6.93
CA GLY A 86 -18.82 6.61 6.77
C GLY A 86 -17.67 7.62 6.92
N GLY A 87 -17.95 8.88 6.59
CA GLY A 87 -16.91 9.91 6.52
C GLY A 87 -16.20 10.22 7.84
N GLY A 88 -16.88 10.06 8.99
CA GLY A 88 -16.33 10.36 10.31
C GLY A 88 -15.24 9.39 10.76
N ASP A 89 -15.56 8.08 10.83
CA ASP A 89 -14.61 7.04 11.24
C ASP A 89 -13.47 6.91 10.22
N TYR A 90 -13.78 7.01 8.91
CA TYR A 90 -12.76 6.97 7.87
C TYR A 90 -11.82 8.19 7.92
N SER A 91 -12.33 9.39 8.23
CA SER A 91 -11.48 10.57 8.42
C SER A 91 -10.54 10.43 9.62
N GLN A 92 -10.97 9.73 10.69
CA GLN A 92 -10.09 9.43 11.80
C GLN A 92 -8.98 8.47 11.38
N LEU A 93 -9.31 7.48 10.56
CA LEU A 93 -8.35 6.52 10.01
C LEU A 93 -7.30 7.20 9.11
N THR A 94 -7.73 8.11 8.23
CA THR A 94 -6.83 8.84 7.33
C THR A 94 -6.00 9.90 8.04
N LYS A 95 -6.43 10.37 9.22
CA LYS A 95 -5.58 11.17 10.12
C LYS A 95 -4.47 10.34 10.77
N SER A 96 -4.76 9.11 11.18
CA SER A 96 -3.76 8.21 11.77
C SER A 96 -2.77 7.68 10.72
N VAL A 97 -3.22 7.44 9.48
CA VAL A 97 -2.39 6.96 8.38
C VAL A 97 -2.40 7.96 7.22
N PRO A 98 -1.42 8.89 7.17
CA PRO A 98 -1.29 9.83 6.06
C PRO A 98 -1.21 9.07 4.73
N GLY A 99 -1.97 9.51 3.74
CA GLY A 99 -2.00 8.89 2.40
C GLY A 99 -2.88 7.65 2.27
N LEU A 100 -3.52 7.17 3.33
CA LEU A 100 -4.43 6.02 3.24
C LEU A 100 -5.62 6.30 2.30
N ASP A 101 -6.14 7.53 2.32
CA ASP A 101 -7.20 7.98 1.41
C ASP A 101 -6.80 7.82 -0.07
N GLN A 102 -5.53 8.12 -0.37
CA GLN A 102 -4.95 8.04 -1.70
C GLN A 102 -4.68 6.60 -2.17
N LEU A 103 -4.83 5.60 -1.29
CA LEU A 103 -4.83 4.19 -1.66
C LEU A 103 -6.22 3.57 -1.73
N SER A 104 -7.28 4.35 -1.52
CA SER A 104 -8.65 3.83 -1.49
C SER A 104 -9.43 4.20 -2.76
N GLY A 105 -10.29 3.29 -3.22
CA GLY A 105 -11.19 3.54 -4.34
C GLY A 105 -10.47 3.96 -5.63
N SER A 106 -10.93 5.03 -6.28
CA SER A 106 -10.42 5.44 -7.59
C SER A 106 -8.94 5.85 -7.59
N ASN A 107 -8.39 6.37 -6.48
CA ASN A 107 -6.96 6.68 -6.42
C ASN A 107 -6.06 5.41 -6.45
N SER A 108 -6.55 4.29 -5.93
CA SER A 108 -5.84 3.00 -6.05
C SER A 108 -5.71 2.57 -7.51
N LEU A 109 -6.66 2.93 -8.37
CA LEU A 109 -6.61 2.67 -9.81
C LEU A 109 -5.54 3.52 -10.49
N GLY A 110 -5.40 4.78 -10.07
CA GLY A 110 -4.32 5.64 -10.55
C GLY A 110 -2.95 5.06 -10.20
N SER A 111 -2.79 4.57 -8.97
CA SER A 111 -1.60 3.87 -8.51
C SER A 111 -1.33 2.59 -9.32
N LEU A 112 -2.36 1.75 -9.53
CA LEU A 112 -2.29 0.57 -10.39
C LEU A 112 -1.97 0.90 -11.85
N GLY A 113 -2.52 1.99 -12.39
CA GLY A 113 -2.23 2.48 -13.72
C GLY A 113 -0.76 2.90 -13.87
N ALA A 114 -0.22 3.59 -12.86
CA ALA A 114 1.19 3.95 -12.80
C ALA A 114 2.10 2.71 -12.71
N LEU A 115 1.74 1.73 -11.87
CA LEU A 115 2.39 0.43 -11.79
C LEU A 115 2.39 -0.31 -13.12
N SER A 116 1.23 -0.38 -13.79
CA SER A 116 1.05 -1.05 -15.08
C SER A 116 1.93 -0.41 -16.16
N GLY A 117 1.99 0.93 -16.20
CA GLY A 117 2.89 1.67 -17.08
C GLY A 117 4.36 1.36 -16.80
N MET A 118 4.75 1.27 -15.53
CA MET A 118 6.12 0.94 -15.12
C MET A 118 6.51 -0.52 -15.40
N LEU A 119 5.56 -1.45 -15.29
CA LEU A 119 5.75 -2.88 -15.61
C LEU A 119 5.82 -3.14 -17.12
N GLY A 120 5.74 -2.11 -17.95
CA GLY A 120 5.70 -2.25 -19.42
C GLY A 120 4.39 -2.88 -19.93
N GLN A 121 3.44 -3.15 -19.04
CA GLN A 121 2.06 -3.48 -19.39
C GLN A 121 1.33 -2.18 -19.74
N SER A 122 1.72 -1.58 -20.85
CA SER A 122 0.93 -0.53 -21.50
C SER A 122 -0.33 -1.20 -22.06
N GLY A 123 -1.40 -1.21 -21.27
CA GLY A 123 -2.65 -1.87 -21.61
C GLY A 123 -3.80 -1.30 -20.81
N GLY A 124 -4.23 -0.10 -21.19
CA GLY A 124 -5.36 0.67 -20.64
C GLY A 124 -6.74 0.01 -20.82
N SER A 125 -6.88 -1.26 -20.44
CA SER A 125 -8.11 -2.04 -20.60
C SER A 125 -8.54 -2.74 -19.31
N LYS A 126 -7.59 -3.20 -18.46
CA LYS A 126 -7.94 -3.81 -17.16
C LYS A 126 -8.42 -2.78 -16.13
N THR A 127 -7.84 -1.57 -16.11
CA THR A 127 -8.18 -0.55 -15.11
C THR A 127 -9.60 0.00 -15.26
N SER A 128 -10.15 0.12 -16.49
CA SER A 128 -11.55 0.56 -16.68
C SER A 128 -12.56 -0.49 -16.26
N GLY A 129 -12.26 -1.78 -16.46
CA GLY A 129 -13.09 -2.86 -15.92
C GLY A 129 -13.00 -2.91 -14.40
N LEU A 130 -11.82 -2.66 -13.84
CA LEU A 130 -11.60 -2.65 -12.40
C LEU A 130 -12.19 -1.42 -11.70
N ASP A 131 -12.34 -0.28 -12.39
CA ASP A 131 -12.94 0.95 -11.85
C ASP A 131 -14.37 0.73 -11.35
N GLY A 132 -15.20 0.08 -12.17
CA GLY A 132 -16.58 -0.24 -11.79
C GLY A 132 -16.68 -1.25 -10.64
N VAL A 133 -15.69 -2.14 -10.50
CA VAL A 133 -15.70 -3.21 -9.49
C VAL A 133 -15.11 -2.72 -8.16
N LEU A 134 -13.97 -2.03 -8.19
CA LEU A 134 -13.28 -1.45 -7.03
C LEU A 134 -13.95 -0.19 -6.50
N GLY A 135 -14.50 0.65 -7.39
CA GLY A 135 -15.19 1.89 -7.02
C GLY A 135 -16.57 1.65 -6.41
N ASN A 136 -17.19 0.49 -6.68
CA ASN A 136 -18.55 0.17 -6.25
C ASN A 136 -18.61 -1.03 -5.28
N VAL A 137 -17.53 -1.31 -4.54
CA VAL A 137 -17.53 -2.38 -3.53
C VAL A 137 -18.45 -2.00 -2.37
N LYS A 138 -19.63 -2.63 -2.25
CA LYS A 138 -20.63 -2.35 -1.19
C LYS A 138 -20.73 -3.45 -0.15
N ASN A 139 -20.28 -4.65 -0.49
CA ASN A 139 -20.32 -5.82 0.37
C ASN A 139 -19.11 -6.74 0.09
N THR A 140 -18.97 -7.77 0.92
CA THR A 140 -17.90 -8.76 0.80
C THR A 140 -17.95 -9.53 -0.53
N ASN A 141 -19.12 -9.72 -1.15
CA ASN A 141 -19.24 -10.36 -2.46
C ASN A 141 -18.62 -9.48 -3.58
N ASP A 142 -18.89 -8.18 -3.58
CA ASP A 142 -18.26 -7.24 -4.52
C ASP A 142 -16.74 -7.22 -4.31
N LEU A 143 -16.31 -7.33 -3.05
CA LEU A 143 -14.90 -7.33 -2.68
C LEU A 143 -14.21 -8.60 -3.20
N ASN A 144 -14.84 -9.76 -3.02
CA ASN A 144 -14.40 -11.03 -3.59
C ASN A 144 -14.35 -10.98 -5.12
N THR A 145 -15.30 -10.28 -5.75
CA THR A 145 -15.32 -10.06 -7.20
C THR A 145 -14.14 -9.19 -7.64
N ALA A 146 -13.82 -8.12 -6.90
CA ALA A 146 -12.65 -7.29 -7.15
C ALA A 146 -11.34 -8.07 -7.01
N PHE A 147 -11.24 -8.91 -5.98
CA PHE A 147 -10.08 -9.79 -5.78
C PHE A 147 -9.95 -10.82 -6.91
N SER A 148 -11.06 -11.45 -7.32
CA SER A 148 -11.10 -12.39 -8.44
C SER A 148 -10.70 -11.72 -9.76
N ALA A 149 -11.13 -10.46 -9.98
CA ALA A 149 -10.74 -9.68 -11.15
C ALA A 149 -9.25 -9.33 -11.17
N LEU A 150 -8.61 -9.27 -10.00
CA LEU A 150 -7.14 -9.15 -9.83
C LEU A 150 -6.42 -10.51 -9.93
N GLY A 151 -7.14 -11.60 -10.18
CA GLY A 151 -6.60 -12.96 -10.21
C GLY A 151 -6.22 -13.50 -8.82
N MET A 152 -6.80 -12.96 -7.75
CA MET A 152 -6.64 -13.46 -6.38
C MET A 152 -7.77 -14.42 -6.00
N ASP A 153 -7.45 -15.33 -5.09
CA ASP A 153 -8.45 -16.18 -4.44
C ASP A 153 -9.36 -15.36 -3.51
N SER A 154 -10.65 -15.66 -3.50
CA SER A 154 -11.65 -15.00 -2.64
C SER A 154 -11.34 -15.17 -1.14
N GLY A 155 -10.66 -16.25 -0.74
CA GLY A 155 -10.21 -16.47 0.63
C GLY A 155 -9.07 -15.53 1.08
N MET A 156 -8.39 -14.85 0.15
CA MET A 156 -7.31 -13.90 0.48
C MET A 156 -7.82 -12.71 1.29
N VAL A 157 -9.10 -12.34 1.19
CA VAL A 157 -9.70 -11.27 2.00
C VAL A 157 -9.50 -11.52 3.50
N GLY A 158 -9.66 -12.79 3.91
CA GLY A 158 -9.43 -13.22 5.29
C GLY A 158 -7.96 -13.21 5.71
N GLN A 159 -7.02 -13.15 4.76
CA GLN A 159 -5.58 -13.04 5.01
C GLN A 159 -5.12 -11.57 4.99
N PHE A 160 -5.68 -10.75 4.10
CA PHE A 160 -5.40 -9.32 4.02
C PHE A 160 -5.94 -8.56 5.23
N ALA A 161 -7.17 -8.84 5.65
CA ALA A 161 -7.82 -8.16 6.77
C ALA A 161 -6.96 -8.11 8.03
N PRO A 162 -6.48 -9.23 8.62
CA PRO A 162 -5.68 -9.20 9.85
C PRO A 162 -4.35 -8.45 9.68
N VAL A 163 -3.72 -8.51 8.50
CA VAL A 163 -2.49 -7.76 8.21
C VAL A 163 -2.77 -6.25 8.19
N ILE A 164 -3.81 -5.83 7.47
CA ILE A 164 -4.22 -4.43 7.39
C ILE A 164 -4.66 -3.92 8.77
N LEU A 165 -5.47 -4.67 9.51
CA LEU A 165 -5.92 -4.29 10.86
C LEU A 165 -4.76 -4.12 11.83
N LYS A 166 -3.82 -5.07 11.83
CA LYS A 166 -2.61 -5.01 12.67
C LYS A 166 -1.73 -3.81 12.31
N TYR A 167 -1.59 -3.52 11.02
CA TYR A 167 -0.85 -2.37 10.55
C TYR A 167 -1.52 -1.05 10.94
N LEU A 168 -2.80 -0.88 10.60
CA LEU A 168 -3.60 0.31 10.93
C LEU A 168 -3.64 0.56 12.44
N GLY A 169 -3.81 -0.49 13.26
CA GLY A 169 -3.75 -0.38 14.72
C GLY A 169 -2.37 0.04 15.22
N GLY A 170 -1.29 -0.50 14.63
CA GLY A 170 0.07 -0.05 14.92
C GLY A 170 0.35 1.40 14.52
N GLN A 171 -0.40 1.94 13.55
CA GLN A 171 -0.32 3.35 13.14
C GLN A 171 -1.25 4.28 13.96
N GLY A 172 -1.95 3.77 14.97
CA GLY A 172 -2.83 4.57 15.82
C GLY A 172 -4.27 4.69 15.33
N ALA A 173 -4.75 3.75 14.51
CA ALA A 173 -6.17 3.57 14.29
C ALA A 173 -6.84 3.05 15.58
N SER A 174 -7.97 3.62 15.96
CA SER A 174 -8.68 3.22 17.17
C SER A 174 -9.30 1.83 17.03
N GLU A 175 -9.31 1.04 18.12
CA GLU A 175 -9.89 -0.30 18.13
C GLU A 175 -11.36 -0.33 17.69
N SER A 176 -12.15 0.70 18.02
CA SER A 176 -13.53 0.83 17.52
C SER A 176 -13.62 0.93 15.99
N VAL A 177 -12.69 1.66 15.37
CA VAL A 177 -12.61 1.80 13.91
C VAL A 177 -12.09 0.51 13.28
N LEU A 178 -11.10 -0.14 13.90
CA LEU A 178 -10.59 -1.45 13.49
C LEU A 178 -11.64 -2.55 13.59
N GLY A 179 -12.45 -2.56 14.64
CA GLY A 179 -13.58 -3.48 14.80
C GLY A 179 -14.62 -3.26 13.70
N LYS A 180 -14.98 -2.01 13.42
CA LYS A 180 -15.87 -1.67 12.30
C LYS A 180 -15.29 -2.08 10.95
N LEU A 181 -13.98 -1.92 10.73
CA LEU A 181 -13.28 -2.39 9.52
C LEU A 181 -13.36 -3.91 9.40
N ALA A 182 -13.05 -4.64 10.47
CA ALA A 182 -13.10 -6.09 10.49
C ALA A 182 -14.52 -6.58 10.15
N SER A 183 -15.54 -6.01 10.77
CA SER A 183 -16.95 -6.30 10.49
C SER A 183 -17.37 -5.90 9.08
N ALA A 184 -16.90 -4.76 8.56
CA ALA A 184 -17.16 -4.30 7.19
C ALA A 184 -16.64 -5.28 6.14
N TRP A 185 -15.52 -5.94 6.40
CA TRP A 185 -14.93 -6.96 5.52
C TRP A 185 -15.50 -8.36 5.73
N GLY A 186 -16.39 -8.55 6.72
CA GLY A 186 -16.92 -9.88 7.07
C GLY A 186 -15.91 -10.76 7.82
N THR A 187 -14.89 -10.15 8.41
CA THR A 187 -13.81 -10.83 9.17
C THR A 187 -13.91 -10.60 10.68
N GLY A 188 -14.78 -9.67 11.10
CA GLY A 188 -15.09 -9.43 12.50
C GLY A 188 -16.10 -10.44 13.01
N GLY A 189 -15.60 -11.48 13.67
CA GLY A 189 -16.33 -12.41 14.51
C GLY A 189 -15.77 -12.39 15.92
#